data_AF-A0A960BUJ1-F1
#
_entry.id   AF-A0A960BUJ1-F1
#
_cell.length_a   1.000
_cell.length_b   1.000
_cell.length_c   1.000
_cell.angle_alpha   90.00
_cell.angle_beta   90.00
_cell.angle_gamma   90.00
#
_symmetry.space_group_name_H-M   'P 1'
#
loop_
_entity.id
_entity.type
_entity.pdbx_description
1 polymer ?
#
loop_
_entity_poly.entity_id
_entity_poly.type
_entity_poly.pdbx_seq_one_letter_code
_entity_poly.pdbx_strand_id
1 'polypeptide(L)' 'IAVGAGAVWMQFDVIDEEAARRAREAGLDVVMDRCPAADWPRLGPAA' A
#
# COMPACT_ATOMS: atom_id res chain seq x y z
N ILE A 1 4.68 4.97 -9.77
CA ILE A 1 4.54 6.44 -9.92
C ILE A 1 4.16 6.82 -11.35
N ALA A 2 5.01 6.56 -12.36
CA ALA A 2 4.75 6.98 -13.74
C ALA A 2 3.39 6.54 -14.34
N VAL A 3 2.83 5.42 -13.88
CA VAL A 3 1.52 4.89 -14.32
C VAL A 3 0.32 5.63 -13.73
N GLY A 4 0.52 6.62 -12.85
CA GLY A 4 -0.57 7.40 -12.26
C GLY A 4 -1.44 6.65 -11.24
N ALA A 5 -0.91 5.59 -10.61
CA ALA A 5 -1.62 4.87 -9.56
C ALA A 5 -1.85 5.77 -8.33
N GLY A 6 -3.00 5.61 -7.66
CA GLY A 6 -3.32 6.35 -6.43
C GLY A 6 -2.68 5.77 -5.16
N ALA A 7 -2.33 4.48 -5.17
CA ALA A 7 -1.74 3.80 -4.02
C ALA A 7 -0.74 2.70 -4.46
N VAL A 8 0.14 2.33 -3.55
CA VAL A 8 1.02 1.14 -3.67
C VAL A 8 0.89 0.27 -2.41
N TRP A 9 0.78 -1.03 -2.62
CA TRP A 9 0.67 -2.03 -1.57
C TRP A 9 1.88 -2.97 -1.63
N MET A 10 2.64 -3.02 -0.55
CA MET A 10 3.74 -3.95 -0.36
C MET A 10 3.29 -5.05 0.59
N GLN A 11 3.37 -6.29 0.12
CA GLN A 11 2.92 -7.49 0.86
C GLN A 11 3.72 -7.70 2.15
N PHE A 12 3.32 -8.72 2.92
CA PHE A 12 4.08 -9.17 4.09
C PHE A 12 5.57 -9.34 3.81
N ASP A 13 6.38 -8.88 4.75
CA ASP A 13 7.84 -8.89 4.72
C ASP A 13 8.48 -8.09 3.56
N VAL A 14 7.70 -7.40 2.72
CA VAL A 14 8.20 -6.46 1.71
C VAL A 14 8.20 -5.05 2.32
N ILE A 15 9.36 -4.67 2.85
CA ILE A 15 9.56 -3.38 3.53
C ILE A 15 10.69 -2.63 2.83
N ASP A 16 10.34 -1.52 2.18
CA ASP A 16 11.29 -0.59 1.56
C ASP A 16 10.89 0.85 1.89
N GLU A 17 11.52 1.39 2.92
CA GLU A 17 11.25 2.74 3.42
C GLU A 17 11.63 3.83 2.40
N GLU A 18 12.64 3.59 1.57
CA GLU A 18 13.05 4.56 0.55
C GLU A 18 12.04 4.60 -0.61
N ALA A 19 11.55 3.44 -1.05
CA ALA A 19 10.43 3.37 -2.00
C ALA A 19 9.16 4.00 -1.42
N ALA A 20 8.84 3.72 -0.15
CA ALA A 20 7.71 4.32 0.54
C ALA A 20 7.80 5.85 0.59
N ARG A 21 8.98 6.40 0.93
CA ARG A 21 9.22 7.85 0.93
C ARG A 21 8.97 8.45 -0.46
N ARG A 22 9.57 7.87 -1.51
CA ARG A 22 9.40 8.33 -2.90
C ARG A 22 7.93 8.29 -3.35
N ALA A 23 7.19 7.25 -2.96
CA ALA A 23 5.77 7.12 -3.29
C ALA A 23 4.91 8.17 -2.57
N ARG A 24 5.15 8.40 -1.27
CA ARG A 24 4.44 9.43 -0.48
C ARG A 24 4.71 10.84 -1.01
N GLU A 25 5.96 11.16 -1.34
CA GLU A 25 6.33 12.45 -1.95
C GLU A 25 5.65 12.68 -3.31
N ALA A 26 5.39 11.61 -4.05
CA ALA A 26 4.63 11.65 -5.30
C ALA A 26 3.09 11.66 -5.09
N GLY A 27 2.62 11.69 -3.84
CA GLY A 27 1.20 11.76 -3.49
C GLY A 27 0.46 10.42 -3.49
N LEU A 28 1.17 9.29 -3.49
CA LEU A 28 0.55 7.97 -3.40
C LEU A 28 0.30 7.60 -1.93
N ASP A 29 -0.81 6.92 -1.68
CA ASP A 29 -0.99 6.16 -0.45
C ASP A 29 -0.06 4.95 -0.42
N VAL A 30 0.53 4.67 0.75
CA VAL A 30 1.50 3.59 0.91
C VAL A 30 1.08 2.66 2.04
N VAL A 31 0.91 1.37 1.71
CA VAL A 31 0.73 0.28 2.67
C VAL A 31 1.92 -0.66 2.57
N MET A 32 2.53 -1.00 3.71
CA MET A 32 3.65 -1.95 3.81
C MET A 32 3.35 -3.03 4.82
N ASP A 33 3.93 -4.21 4.60
CA ASP A 33 3.86 -5.36 5.51
C ASP A 33 2.42 -5.79 5.85
N ARG A 34 1.56 -5.84 4.82
CA ARG A 34 0.15 -6.21 4.96
C ARG A 34 -0.31 -7.07 3.81
N CYS A 35 -1.40 -7.82 4.00
CA CYS A 35 -2.06 -8.56 2.93
C CYS A 35 -3.51 -8.10 2.79
N PRO A 36 -3.98 -7.74 1.57
CA PRO A 36 -5.37 -7.32 1.37
C PRO A 36 -6.37 -8.39 1.81
N ALA A 37 -6.07 -9.67 1.57
CA ALA A 37 -6.95 -10.78 1.96
C ALA A 37 -7.03 -10.96 3.48
N ALA A 38 -5.94 -10.72 4.21
CA ALA A 38 -5.93 -10.78 5.67
C ALA A 38 -6.64 -9.56 6.28
N ASP A 39 -6.55 -8.40 5.63
CA ASP A 39 -7.16 -7.15 6.08
C ASP A 39 -8.65 -7.03 5.73
N TRP A 40 -9.09 -7.67 4.65
CA TRP A 40 -10.46 -7.56 4.12
C TRP A 40 -11.57 -7.88 5.13
N PRO A 41 -11.47 -8.94 5.97
CA PRO A 41 -12.51 -9.20 6.97
C PRO A 41 -12.73 -8.07 7.98
N ARG A 42 -11.72 -7.20 8.18
CA ARG A 42 -11.76 -6.09 9.14
C ARG A 42 -12.01 -4.73 8.49
N LEU A 43 -11.48 -4.52 7.28
CA LEU A 43 -11.43 -3.22 6.61
C LEU A 43 -12.24 -3.16 5.31
N GLY A 44 -12.72 -4.30 4.81
CA GLY A 44 -13.54 -4.36 3.61
C GLY A 44 -14.86 -3.61 3.80
N PRO A 45 -15.56 -3.28 2.70
CA PRO A 45 -16.91 -2.72 2.75
C PRO A 45 -17.82 -3.63 3.59
N ALA A 46 -18.72 -3.03 4.36
CA ALA A 46 -19.81 -3.79 4.97
C ALA A 46 -20.63 -4.45 3.85
N ALA A 47 -20.97 -5.73 4.06
CA ALA A 47 -21.88 -6.46 3.18
C ALA A 47 -23.30 -5.90 3.23
#